data_AF-A0A2D4ND99-F1
#
_entry.id   AF-A0A2D4ND99-F1
#
_cell.length_a   1.000
_cell.length_b   1.000
_cell.length_c   1.000
_cell.angle_alpha   90.00
_cell.angle_beta   90.00
_cell.angle_gamma   90.00
#
_symmetry.space_group_name_H-M   'P 1'
#
loop_
_entity.id
_entity.type
_entity.pdbx_description
1 polymer ?
#
loop_
_entity_poly.entity_id
_entity_poly.type
_entity_poly.pdbx_seq_one_letter_code
_entity_poly.pdbx_strand_id
1 'polypeptide(L)'
;MGNNSVFTITLQAGLSAIKTPQCYKEDGTSKNPDCPVCSKSLNKLAQPLPMAHCANSRLVCKISGDVMNENNPPMMLPNGYVYGYNSLLSVRQDDRVVCPRTKEVFSFSQAEKVYIM
;
A
#
# COMPACT_ATOMS: atom_id res chain seq x y z
N MET A 1 10.55 -36.52 2.42
CA MET A 1 9.62 -35.47 1.96
C MET A 1 8.81 -35.03 3.18
N GLY A 2 8.84 -33.73 3.45
CA GLY A 2 8.80 -33.16 4.81
C GLY A 2 7.52 -33.36 5.63
N ASN A 3 7.72 -33.42 6.95
CA ASN A 3 6.71 -33.52 8.01
C ASN A 3 5.89 -32.21 8.19
N ASN A 4 5.52 -31.56 7.09
CA ASN A 4 4.78 -30.30 7.15
C ASN A 4 3.30 -30.59 7.39
N SER A 5 2.74 -29.99 8.44
CA SER A 5 1.30 -30.08 8.70
C SER A 5 0.50 -29.52 7.51
N VAL A 6 -0.70 -30.04 7.29
CA VAL A 6 -1.64 -29.51 6.28
C VAL A 6 -1.84 -28.01 6.48
N PHE A 7 -1.95 -27.57 7.73
CA PHE A 7 -2.04 -26.15 8.10
C PHE A 7 -0.87 -25.33 7.55
N THR A 8 0.38 -25.81 7.73
CA THR A 8 1.58 -25.11 7.24
C THR A 8 1.56 -24.94 5.73
N ILE A 9 1.20 -26.00 4.99
CA ILE A 9 1.16 -25.98 3.52
C ILE A 9 0.08 -25.02 3.04
N THR A 10 -1.13 -25.09 3.60
CA THR A 10 -2.24 -24.19 3.25
C THR A 10 -1.89 -22.73 3.55
N LEU A 11 -1.27 -22.46 4.71
CA LEU A 11 -0.83 -21.11 5.08
C LEU A 11 0.23 -20.59 4.12
N GLN A 12 1.23 -21.41 3.78
CA GLN A 12 2.27 -21.03 2.81
C GLN A 12 1.69 -20.77 1.42
N ALA A 13 0.77 -21.61 0.93
CA ALA A 13 0.10 -21.40 -0.35
C ALA A 13 -0.61 -20.04 -0.38
N GLY A 14 -1.37 -19.71 0.68
CA GLY A 14 -2.02 -18.40 0.83
C GLY A 14 -1.03 -17.24 0.84
N LEU A 15 0.06 -17.33 1.62
CA LEU A 15 1.09 -16.30 1.69
C LEU A 15 1.78 -16.08 0.34
N SER A 16 2.02 -17.15 -0.44
CA SER A 16 2.64 -17.04 -1.76
C SER A 16 1.77 -16.29 -2.78
N ALA A 17 0.44 -16.39 -2.66
CA ALA A 17 -0.51 -15.72 -3.54
C ALA A 17 -0.57 -14.18 -3.35
N ILE A 18 -0.09 -13.67 -2.22
CA ILE A 18 -0.11 -12.23 -1.87
C ILE A 18 1.29 -11.66 -1.60
N LYS A 19 2.33 -12.49 -1.67
CA LYS A 19 3.72 -12.07 -1.46
C LYS A 19 4.19 -11.21 -2.62
N THR A 20 4.59 -9.97 -2.33
CA THR A 20 5.18 -9.06 -3.32
C THR A 20 6.60 -8.66 -2.92
N PRO A 21 7.45 -8.19 -3.87
CA PRO A 21 8.76 -7.63 -3.54
C PRO A 21 8.69 -6.47 -2.52
N GLN A 22 7.59 -5.71 -2.53
CA GLN A 22 7.38 -4.56 -1.64
C GLN A 22 7.32 -4.96 -0.16
N CYS A 23 6.94 -6.20 0.16
CA CYS A 23 6.88 -6.69 1.54
C CYS A 23 8.27 -6.74 2.23
N TYR A 24 9.36 -6.76 1.46
CA TYR A 24 10.73 -6.93 1.96
C TYR A 24 11.60 -5.68 1.79
N LYS A 25 11.04 -4.53 1.38
CA LYS A 25 11.80 -3.28 1.34
C LYS A 25 12.26 -2.85 2.73
N GLU A 26 13.52 -2.43 2.84
CA GLU A 26 14.18 -2.08 4.10
C GLU A 26 13.60 -0.80 4.72
N ASP A 27 13.21 0.17 3.89
CA ASP A 27 12.68 1.46 4.34
C ASP A 27 11.36 1.36 5.13
N GLY A 28 10.66 0.22 5.07
CA GLY A 28 9.41 -0.03 5.80
C GLY A 28 8.19 0.81 5.34
N THR A 29 8.41 1.87 4.57
CA THR A 29 7.39 2.82 4.09
C THR A 29 6.29 2.18 3.25
N SER A 30 6.63 1.09 2.56
CA SER A 30 5.78 0.32 1.66
C SER A 30 5.08 -0.86 2.33
N LYS A 31 5.38 -1.15 3.61
CA LYS A 31 4.69 -2.21 4.36
C LYS A 31 3.26 -1.76 4.68
N ASN A 32 2.31 -2.62 4.38
CA ASN A 32 0.90 -2.42 4.73
C ASN A 32 0.61 -3.18 6.04
N PRO A 33 0.10 -2.52 7.11
CA PRO A 33 -0.30 -3.21 8.33
C PRO A 33 -1.33 -4.33 8.10
N ASP A 34 -2.19 -4.17 7.09
CA ASP A 34 -3.25 -5.15 6.77
C ASP A 34 -2.75 -6.31 5.91
N CYS A 35 -1.48 -6.29 5.47
CA CYS A 35 -0.92 -7.35 4.65
C CYS A 35 -0.37 -8.49 5.53
N PRO A 36 -0.90 -9.72 5.41
CA PRO A 36 -0.42 -10.86 6.19
C PRO A 36 1.08 -11.13 6.03
N VAL A 37 1.64 -10.94 4.82
CA VAL A 37 3.07 -11.16 4.54
C VAL A 37 3.95 -10.10 5.21
N CYS A 38 3.43 -8.90 5.49
CA CYS A 38 4.19 -7.84 6.17
C CYS A 38 4.27 -8.04 7.70
N SER A 39 3.45 -8.93 8.26
CA SER A 39 3.51 -9.28 9.68
C SER A 39 4.79 -10.06 10.01
N LYS A 40 5.50 -9.70 11.08
CA LYS A 40 6.81 -10.30 11.46
C LYS A 40 6.78 -11.83 11.51
N SER A 41 5.74 -12.43 12.08
CA SER A 41 5.66 -13.88 12.27
C SER A 41 5.44 -14.62 10.95
N LEU A 42 4.54 -14.09 10.10
CA LEU A 42 4.19 -14.68 8.81
C LEU A 42 5.25 -14.39 7.74
N ASN A 43 5.95 -13.26 7.84
CA ASN A 43 7.02 -12.89 6.93
C ASN A 43 8.14 -13.94 6.91
N LYS A 44 8.54 -14.45 8.09
CA LYS A 44 9.54 -15.53 8.21
C LYS A 44 9.11 -16.80 7.47
N LEU A 45 7.82 -17.16 7.57
CA LEU A 45 7.26 -18.31 6.87
C LEU A 45 7.15 -18.08 5.36
N ALA A 46 6.93 -16.83 4.95
CA ALA A 46 6.79 -16.43 3.56
C ALA A 46 8.13 -16.22 2.83
N GLN A 47 9.23 -16.02 3.55
CA GLN A 47 10.54 -15.70 2.98
C GLN A 47 11.02 -16.68 1.88
N PRO A 48 10.92 -18.02 2.03
CA PRO A 48 11.35 -18.96 1.00
C PRO A 48 10.33 -19.15 -0.15
N LEU A 49 9.12 -18.58 -0.04
CA LEU A 49 8.05 -18.82 -1.01
C LEU A 49 8.22 -18.02 -2.31
N PRO A 50 7.65 -18.45 -3.44
CA PRO A 50 7.62 -17.64 -4.65
C PRO A 50 6.81 -16.34 -4.44
N MET A 51 7.09 -15.35 -5.29
CA MET A 51 6.32 -14.10 -5.30
C MET A 51 5.09 -14.24 -6.20
N ALA A 52 4.00 -13.57 -5.81
CA ALA A 52 2.79 -13.51 -6.59
C ALA A 52 3.03 -12.73 -7.90
N HIS A 53 2.49 -13.25 -9.00
CA HIS A 53 2.42 -12.52 -10.25
C HIS A 53 1.14 -11.69 -10.29
N CYS A 54 1.25 -10.38 -10.15
CA CYS A 54 0.13 -9.46 -10.28
C CYS A 54 0.13 -8.84 -11.67
N ALA A 55 -0.79 -9.28 -12.55
CA ALA A 55 -0.90 -8.75 -13.90
C ALA A 55 -1.32 -7.27 -13.93
N ASN A 56 -2.12 -6.85 -12.96
CA ASN A 56 -2.64 -5.49 -12.85
C ASN A 56 -2.26 -4.90 -11.50
N SER A 57 -1.78 -3.66 -11.51
CA SER A 57 -1.59 -2.88 -10.28
C SER A 57 -2.93 -2.27 -9.84
N ARG A 58 -3.07 -2.03 -8.53
CA ARG A 58 -4.20 -1.28 -7.96
C ARG A 58 -3.63 -0.21 -7.06
N LEU A 59 -4.10 1.01 -7.25
CA LEU A 59 -3.75 2.13 -6.41
C LEU A 59 -4.63 2.13 -5.16
N VAL A 60 -4.00 2.20 -3.99
CA VAL A 60 -4.70 2.25 -2.70
C VAL A 60 -4.16 3.45 -1.93
N CYS A 61 -5.07 4.28 -1.40
CA CYS A 61 -4.67 5.44 -0.63
C CYS A 61 -4.05 5.03 0.70
N LYS A 62 -2.91 5.64 1.07
CA LYS A 62 -2.23 5.38 2.34
C LYS A 62 -3.00 5.90 3.57
N ILE A 63 -3.87 6.90 3.39
CA ILE A 63 -4.64 7.51 4.49
C ILE A 63 -5.90 6.70 4.79
N SER A 64 -6.78 6.51 3.80
CA SER A 64 -8.06 5.83 4.02
C SER A 64 -8.01 4.32 3.78
N GLY A 65 -7.02 3.81 3.04
CA GLY A 65 -7.03 2.42 2.58
C GLY A 65 -7.96 2.16 1.40
N ASP A 66 -8.64 3.19 0.88
CA ASP A 66 -9.55 3.04 -0.26
C ASP A 66 -8.81 2.92 -1.58
N VAL A 67 -9.45 2.24 -2.54
CA VAL A 67 -8.97 2.16 -3.91
C VAL A 67 -9.07 3.54 -4.57
N MET A 68 -8.01 3.96 -5.25
CA MET A 68 -8.00 5.15 -6.10
C MET A 68 -8.46 4.76 -7.50
N ASN A 69 -9.53 5.39 -7.98
CA ASN A 69 -10.20 5.08 -9.24
C ASN A 69 -10.89 6.34 -9.81
N GLU A 70 -11.80 6.18 -10.78
CA GLU A 70 -12.53 7.30 -11.41
C GLU A 70 -13.33 8.15 -10.41
N ASN A 71 -13.89 7.53 -9.37
CA ASN A 71 -14.69 8.19 -8.33
C ASN A 71 -13.85 8.70 -7.14
N ASN A 72 -12.61 8.21 -7.01
CA ASN A 72 -11.63 8.66 -6.02
C ASN A 72 -10.27 8.83 -6.70
N PRO A 73 -10.10 9.87 -7.53
CA PRO A 73 -8.93 9.99 -8.38
C PRO A 73 -7.64 10.14 -7.55
N PRO A 74 -6.52 9.59 -8.04
CA PRO A 74 -5.23 9.80 -7.41
C PRO A 74 -4.77 11.25 -7.62
N MET A 75 -4.46 11.92 -6.52
CA MET A 75 -4.01 13.31 -6.44
C MET A 75 -2.59 13.34 -5.87
N MET A 76 -1.68 14.05 -6.54
CA MET A 76 -0.28 14.19 -6.14
C MET A 76 -0.05 15.55 -5.49
N LEU A 77 0.56 15.55 -4.31
CA LEU A 77 1.06 16.75 -3.66
C LEU A 77 2.40 17.20 -4.27
N PRO A 78 2.83 18.47 -4.10
CA PRO A 78 4.07 18.99 -4.67
C PRO A 78 5.36 18.23 -4.29
N ASN A 79 5.34 17.47 -3.19
CA ASN A 79 6.44 16.60 -2.77
C ASN A 79 6.44 15.21 -3.44
N GLY A 80 5.56 14.97 -4.40
CA GLY A 80 5.49 13.74 -5.20
C GLY A 80 4.69 12.61 -4.56
N TYR A 81 4.09 12.80 -3.38
CA TYR A 81 3.25 11.76 -2.76
C TYR A 81 1.81 11.81 -3.26
N VAL A 82 1.27 10.62 -3.55
CA VAL A 82 -0.07 10.43 -4.12
C VAL A 82 -1.06 9.93 -3.06
N TYR A 83 -2.24 10.55 -3.03
CA TYR A 83 -3.35 10.22 -2.14
C TYR A 83 -4.67 10.26 -2.91
N GLY A 84 -5.73 9.64 -2.39
CA GLY A 84 -7.05 9.73 -2.99
C GLY A 84 -7.65 11.11 -2.74
N TYR A 85 -8.40 11.64 -3.70
CA TYR A 85 -9.11 12.91 -3.58
C TYR A 85 -9.99 12.98 -2.32
N ASN A 86 -10.77 11.92 -2.05
CA ASN A 86 -11.65 11.86 -0.88
C ASN A 86 -10.85 11.89 0.43
N SER A 87 -9.69 11.23 0.45
CA SER A 87 -8.80 11.23 1.60
C SER A 87 -8.23 12.62 1.84
N LEU A 88 -7.74 13.30 0.80
CA LEU A 88 -7.23 14.68 0.91
C LEU A 88 -8.30 15.65 1.39
N LEU A 89 -9.55 15.50 0.92
CA LEU A 89 -10.68 16.29 1.44
C LEU A 89 -10.94 16.04 2.92
N SER A 90 -10.84 14.79 3.38
CA SER A 90 -11.07 14.44 4.79
C SER A 90 -10.00 15.00 5.76
N VAL A 91 -8.75 15.13 5.29
CA VAL A 91 -7.63 15.66 6.11
C VAL A 91 -7.39 17.15 5.91
N ARG A 92 -8.16 17.79 5.02
CA ARG A 92 -8.06 19.23 4.73
C ARG A 92 -8.53 20.04 5.93
N GLN A 93 -7.72 21.01 6.33
CA GLN A 93 -8.10 22.05 7.30
C GLN A 93 -8.07 23.39 6.55
N ASP A 94 -9.25 23.99 6.41
CA ASP A 94 -9.49 25.21 5.61
C ASP A 94 -9.11 25.07 4.14
N ASP A 95 -7.89 25.46 3.75
CA ASP A 95 -7.34 25.30 2.39
C ASP A 95 -5.99 24.57 2.39
N ARG A 96 -5.61 23.99 3.51
CA ARG A 96 -4.31 23.35 3.69
C ARG A 96 -4.46 21.86 3.95
N VAL A 97 -3.51 21.09 3.42
CA VAL A 97 -3.39 19.66 3.68
C VAL A 97 -1.99 19.37 4.21
N VAL A 98 -1.94 18.59 5.28
CA VAL A 98 -0.68 18.11 5.87
C VAL A 98 -0.37 16.73 5.29
N CYS A 99 0.79 16.60 4.65
CA CYS A 99 1.26 15.30 4.16
C CYS A 99 1.57 14.39 5.35
N PRO A 100 0.94 13.20 5.51
CA PRO A 100 1.19 12.32 6.66
C PRO A 100 2.60 11.73 6.69
N ARG A 101 3.31 11.74 5.55
CA ARG A 101 4.67 11.19 5.44
C ARG A 101 5.76 12.20 5.77
N THR A 102 5.67 13.41 5.19
CA THR A 102 6.71 14.45 5.35
C THR A 102 6.35 15.49 6.40
N LYS A 103 5.09 15.54 6.83
CA LYS A 103 4.52 16.58 7.71
C LYS A 103 4.56 18.00 7.10
N GLU A 104 4.89 18.11 5.82
CA GLU A 104 4.83 19.36 5.09
C GLU A 104 3.37 19.76 4.82
N VAL A 105 3.15 21.06 4.75
CA VAL A 105 1.82 21.64 4.55
C VAL A 105 1.76 22.27 3.17
N PHE A 106 0.76 21.87 2.39
CA PHE A 106 0.52 22.38 1.04
C PHE A 106 -0.90 22.95 0.95
N SER A 107 -1.14 23.88 0.01
CA SER A 107 -2.51 24.25 -0.32
C SER A 107 -3.17 23.12 -1.10
N PHE A 108 -4.47 22.89 -0.86
CA PHE A 108 -5.24 21.91 -1.62
C PHE A 108 -5.22 22.19 -3.13
N SER A 109 -5.13 23.46 -3.53
CA SER A 109 -5.03 23.88 -4.93
C SER A 109 -3.75 23.41 -5.64
N GLN A 110 -2.70 23.09 -4.87
CA GLN A 110 -1.43 22.58 -5.41
C GLN A 110 -1.44 21.08 -5.67
N ALA A 111 -2.53 20.37 -5.30
CA ALA A 111 -2.65 18.94 -5.56
C ALA A 111 -3.10 18.71 -7.01
N GLU A 112 -2.30 17.98 -7.78
CA GLU A 112 -2.57 17.70 -9.19
C GLU A 112 -3.14 16.29 -9.39
N LYS A 113 -4.12 16.14 -10.28
CA LYS A 113 -4.65 14.83 -10.64
C LYS A 113 -3.64 14.09 -11.50
N VAL A 114 -3.32 12.86 -11.11
CA VAL A 114 -2.37 12.00 -11.84
C VAL A 114 -3.12 10.93 -12.63
N TYR A 115 -2.55 10.56 -13.77
CA TYR A 115 -3.01 9.43 -14.57
C TYR A 115 -1.88 8.40 -14.66
N ILE A 116 -2.22 7.14 -14.40
CA ILE A 116 -1.29 6.01 -14.57
C ILE A 116 -1.81 5.22 -15.77
N MET A 117 -0.93 5.02 -16.76
CA MET A 117 -1.17 4.18 -17.93
C MET A 117 -0.63 2.77 -17.71
#